data_AF-A0A4U0WNV0-F1
#
_entry.id   AF-A0A4U0WNV0-F1
#
_cell.length_a   1.000
_cell.length_b   1.000
_cell.length_c   1.000
_cell.angle_alpha   90.00
_cell.angle_beta   90.00
_cell.angle_gamma   90.00
#
_symmetry.space_group_name_H-M   'P 1'
#
loop_
_entity.id
_entity.type
_entity.pdbx_description
1 polymer ?
#
loop_
_entity_poly.entity_id
_entity_poly.type
_entity_poly.pdbx_seq_one_letter_code
_entity_poly.pdbx_strand_id
1 'polypeptide(L)'
;DASEESTPAQVSSAKDSSQTNGTAQQYEIADDLAPELQPPIANQTVVQDEHKDKPQLQDPTTTHYRPYESLLAKFHDYRYHPEYPRTVAGGYKSLTYSHKIDPETPWCPHEAAGGQCNDKACGSQHFRSMGITDNDLLKALTADRIPASTAEEKARWKSGLTAVFQELRRQGLNKDARVIAARIVEFRREFVGGGSRAVDLDLGVE
;
A
#
# COMPACT_ATOMS: atom_id res chain seq x y z
N ASP A 1 -25.41 -56.05 -2.03
CA ASP A 1 -24.72 -55.27 -3.07
C ASP A 1 -25.61 -55.18 -4.29
N ALA A 2 -26.40 -54.11 -4.40
CA ALA A 2 -26.05 -52.80 -4.96
C ALA A 2 -26.58 -52.73 -6.40
N SER A 3 -27.87 -52.40 -6.55
CA SER A 3 -28.40 -51.04 -6.80
C SER A 3 -28.26 -50.61 -8.26
N GLU A 4 -29.39 -50.65 -8.96
CA GLU A 4 -29.70 -50.03 -10.24
C GLU A 4 -29.78 -48.50 -10.11
N GLU A 5 -29.45 -47.74 -11.16
CA GLU A 5 -30.44 -46.97 -11.94
C GLU A 5 -29.73 -46.01 -12.92
N SER A 6 -30.26 -46.00 -14.14
CA SER A 6 -29.88 -45.26 -15.34
C SER A 6 -30.33 -43.78 -15.37
N THR A 7 -29.91 -43.10 -16.43
CA THR A 7 -29.91 -41.66 -16.76
C THR A 7 -31.26 -41.13 -17.38
N PRO A 8 -31.33 -40.06 -18.22
CA PRO A 8 -31.79 -38.68 -17.91
C PRO A 8 -32.96 -38.14 -18.80
N ALA A 9 -33.55 -36.95 -18.50
CA ALA A 9 -34.24 -36.02 -19.45
C ALA A 9 -34.89 -34.83 -18.68
N GLN A 10 -34.54 -33.55 -18.91
CA GLN A 10 -34.99 -32.59 -19.94
C GLN A 10 -36.29 -31.79 -19.62
N VAL A 11 -36.08 -30.48 -19.36
CA VAL A 11 -36.80 -29.24 -19.74
C VAL A 11 -38.32 -29.21 -20.02
N SER A 12 -38.98 -28.22 -19.42
CA SER A 12 -40.05 -27.43 -20.07
C SER A 12 -40.12 -25.99 -19.52
N SER A 13 -40.13 -25.01 -20.43
CA SER A 13 -40.29 -23.58 -20.20
C SER A 13 -41.76 -23.18 -20.01
N ALA A 14 -42.02 -22.14 -19.22
CA ALA A 14 -43.16 -21.24 -19.39
C ALA A 14 -42.80 -19.82 -18.90
N LYS A 15 -43.05 -18.83 -19.77
CA LYS A 15 -43.01 -17.38 -19.50
C LYS A 15 -44.26 -16.98 -18.72
N ASP A 16 -44.18 -15.98 -17.83
CA ASP A 16 -44.91 -14.71 -17.98
C ASP A 16 -44.46 -13.66 -16.96
N SER A 17 -44.57 -12.39 -17.35
CA SER A 17 -44.09 -11.21 -16.65
C SER A 17 -45.10 -10.63 -15.65
N SER A 18 -44.57 -9.78 -14.77
CA SER A 18 -45.22 -8.65 -14.09
C SER A 18 -45.98 -8.94 -12.78
N GLN A 19 -45.43 -8.49 -11.65
CA GLN A 19 -45.83 -7.23 -11.00
C GLN A 19 -45.13 -7.06 -9.65
N THR A 20 -44.49 -5.92 -9.50
CA THR A 20 -43.88 -5.40 -8.28
C THR A 20 -44.98 -4.96 -7.32
N ASN A 21 -44.98 -5.47 -6.08
CA ASN A 21 -45.61 -4.79 -4.95
C ASN A 21 -44.58 -4.69 -3.82
N GLY A 22 -44.05 -3.47 -3.65
CA GLY A 22 -43.13 -3.12 -2.58
C GLY A 22 -43.83 -3.17 -1.23
N THR A 23 -43.34 -4.00 -0.33
CA THR A 23 -43.62 -3.90 1.10
C THR A 23 -42.32 -3.50 1.76
N ALA A 24 -42.24 -2.24 2.20
CA ALA A 24 -41.11 -1.72 2.95
C ALA A 24 -41.02 -2.43 4.30
N GLN A 25 -40.05 -3.31 4.46
CA GLN A 25 -39.65 -3.85 5.75
C GLN A 25 -38.73 -2.79 6.40
N GLN A 26 -39.25 -2.03 7.37
CA GLN A 26 -38.44 -1.19 8.23
C GLN A 26 -37.57 -2.10 9.11
N TYR A 27 -36.27 -2.10 8.86
CA TYR A 27 -35.28 -2.57 9.80
C TYR A 27 -34.98 -1.41 10.76
N GLU A 28 -35.35 -1.56 12.03
CA GLU A 28 -34.92 -0.64 13.09
C GLU A 28 -33.42 -0.82 13.29
N ILE A 29 -32.67 0.21 12.91
CA ILE A 29 -31.24 0.30 13.17
C ILE A 29 -31.13 0.79 14.62
N ALA A 30 -30.60 -0.04 15.51
CA ALA A 30 -30.30 0.39 16.87
C ALA A 30 -29.28 1.54 16.81
N ASP A 31 -29.71 2.70 17.30
CA ASP A 31 -28.95 3.94 17.39
C ASP A 31 -27.97 3.86 18.57
N ASP A 32 -26.89 3.11 18.39
CA ASP A 32 -25.73 3.09 19.30
C ASP A 32 -24.53 3.72 18.58
N LEU A 33 -24.69 4.98 18.20
CA LEU A 33 -23.61 5.79 17.62
C LEU A 33 -22.81 6.45 18.76
N ALA A 34 -21.52 6.12 18.81
CA ALA A 34 -20.55 6.72 19.71
C ALA A 34 -20.63 8.27 19.67
N PRO A 35 -21.01 8.94 20.77
CA PRO A 35 -21.29 10.39 20.79
C PRO A 35 -20.11 11.27 20.36
N GLU A 36 -18.88 10.77 20.50
CA GLU A 36 -17.63 11.49 20.26
C GLU A 36 -17.36 11.80 18.76
N LEU A 37 -18.12 11.21 17.83
CA LEU A 37 -17.91 11.38 16.38
C LEU A 37 -18.87 12.41 15.73
N GLN A 38 -19.75 13.04 16.50
CA GLN A 38 -20.63 14.07 15.97
C GLN A 38 -19.99 15.46 16.07
N PRO A 39 -19.91 16.25 14.98
CA PRO A 39 -19.42 17.62 15.07
C PRO A 39 -20.40 18.46 15.92
N PRO A 40 -19.90 19.35 16.80
CA PRO A 40 -20.78 20.16 17.62
C PRO A 40 -21.60 21.11 16.74
N ILE A 41 -22.92 21.11 16.96
CA ILE A 41 -23.84 22.06 16.34
C ILE A 41 -23.60 23.43 16.97
N ALA A 42 -22.69 24.20 16.40
CA ALA A 42 -22.52 25.61 16.73
C ALA A 42 -23.52 26.43 15.90
N ASN A 43 -24.58 26.93 16.55
CA ASN A 43 -25.43 27.98 16.00
C ASN A 43 -24.58 29.23 15.74
N GLN A 44 -24.25 29.50 14.47
CA GLN A 44 -23.54 30.71 14.09
C GLN A 44 -24.53 31.79 13.65
N THR A 45 -24.67 32.80 14.50
CA THR A 45 -25.32 34.06 14.18
C THR A 45 -24.44 34.83 13.19
N VAL A 46 -24.98 35.11 12.00
CA VAL A 46 -24.31 35.86 10.93
C VAL A 46 -24.25 37.34 11.30
N VAL A 47 -23.04 37.91 11.33
CA VAL A 47 -22.81 39.35 11.17
C VAL A 47 -21.79 39.51 10.05
N GLN A 48 -22.22 40.17 8.98
CA GLN A 48 -21.40 40.44 7.80
C GLN A 48 -20.50 41.65 8.06
N ASP A 49 -19.24 41.59 7.65
CA ASP A 49 -18.52 42.78 7.21
C ASP A 49 -17.51 42.43 6.11
N GLU A 50 -17.45 43.28 5.09
CA GLU A 50 -16.73 43.07 3.84
C GLU A 50 -15.30 43.65 3.92
N HIS A 51 -14.29 42.95 3.39
CA HIS A 51 -13.17 43.56 2.60
C HIS A 51 -12.23 42.50 1.96
N LYS A 52 -12.33 42.44 0.64
CA LYS A 52 -11.32 42.32 -0.44
C LYS A 52 -9.92 41.68 -0.22
N ASP A 53 -9.61 40.78 -1.17
CA ASP A 53 -8.29 40.26 -1.62
C ASP A 53 -7.51 39.29 -0.70
N LYS A 54 -7.68 37.97 -0.92
CA LYS A 54 -6.68 36.92 -0.64
C LYS A 54 -6.97 35.63 -1.45
N PRO A 55 -5.96 34.77 -1.70
CA PRO A 55 -6.01 33.67 -2.68
C PRO A 55 -7.06 32.64 -2.29
N GLN A 56 -7.75 32.06 -3.29
CA GLN A 56 -8.84 31.11 -3.10
C GLN A 56 -8.45 29.97 -2.14
N LEU A 57 -8.88 30.11 -0.90
CA LEU A 57 -9.03 29.03 0.05
C LEU A 57 -10.18 28.18 -0.48
N GLN A 58 -9.90 26.92 -0.79
CA GLN A 58 -10.93 25.97 -1.22
C GLN A 58 -12.01 25.89 -0.14
N ASP A 59 -13.26 26.12 -0.54
CA ASP A 59 -14.44 25.99 0.31
C ASP A 59 -14.44 24.61 1.01
N PRO A 60 -14.58 24.52 2.34
CA PRO A 60 -14.42 23.26 3.07
C PRO A 60 -15.60 22.27 2.93
N THR A 61 -16.51 22.43 1.96
CA THR A 61 -17.81 21.75 1.97
C THR A 61 -18.23 20.98 0.72
N THR A 62 -17.41 20.89 -0.33
CA THR A 62 -17.64 19.90 -1.41
C THR A 62 -16.85 18.62 -1.16
N THR A 63 -17.37 17.75 -0.29
CA THR A 63 -16.84 16.40 -0.11
C THR A 63 -17.38 15.49 -1.21
N HIS A 64 -16.55 15.22 -2.23
CA HIS A 64 -16.85 14.17 -3.22
C HIS A 64 -16.36 12.82 -2.71
N TYR A 65 -16.99 11.74 -3.16
CA TYR A 65 -16.50 10.39 -2.89
C TYR A 65 -15.05 10.24 -3.36
N ARG A 66 -14.17 9.86 -2.44
CA ARG A 66 -12.82 9.39 -2.73
C ARG A 66 -12.74 7.92 -2.36
N PRO A 67 -12.20 7.04 -3.23
CA PRO A 67 -11.95 5.66 -2.87
C PRO A 67 -11.13 5.58 -1.58
N TYR A 68 -11.45 4.62 -0.72
CA TYR A 68 -10.74 4.42 0.53
C TYR A 68 -9.26 4.11 0.27
N GLU A 69 -8.37 4.87 0.91
CA GLU A 69 -6.94 4.61 0.93
C GLU A 69 -6.58 3.97 2.28
N SER A 70 -5.98 2.78 2.22
CA SER A 70 -5.58 2.06 3.43
C SER A 70 -4.42 2.78 4.15
N LEU A 71 -4.55 2.99 5.46
CA LEU A 71 -3.44 3.52 6.26
C LEU A 71 -2.22 2.58 6.27
N LEU A 72 -2.43 1.28 6.05
CA LEU A 72 -1.35 0.32 5.89
C LEU A 72 -0.50 0.60 4.64
N ALA A 73 -1.06 1.31 3.65
CA ALA A 73 -0.32 1.74 2.49
C ALA A 73 0.72 2.82 2.82
N LYS A 74 0.69 3.46 4.00
CA LYS A 74 1.70 4.46 4.40
C LYS A 74 2.97 3.84 4.98
N PHE A 75 2.94 2.56 5.34
CA PHE A 75 4.10 1.88 5.91
C PHE A 75 5.08 1.47 4.81
N HIS A 76 6.37 1.43 5.16
CA HIS A 76 7.41 0.92 4.27
C HIS A 76 7.11 -0.48 3.74
N ASP A 77 6.44 -1.32 4.54
CA ASP A 77 6.13 -2.69 4.16
C ASP A 77 5.05 -2.81 3.08
N TYR A 78 4.35 -1.72 2.74
CA TYR A 78 3.45 -1.69 1.59
C TYR A 78 4.17 -2.04 0.28
N ARG A 79 5.51 -1.89 0.22
CA ARG A 79 6.35 -2.36 -0.90
C ARG A 79 6.20 -3.85 -1.22
N TYR A 80 5.73 -4.65 -0.28
CA TYR A 80 5.49 -6.08 -0.45
C TYR A 80 4.07 -6.42 -0.90
N HIS A 81 3.19 -5.43 -1.05
CA HIS A 81 1.81 -5.61 -1.51
C HIS A 81 1.74 -5.88 -3.03
N PRO A 82 0.83 -6.76 -3.53
CA PRO A 82 0.73 -7.11 -4.95
C PRO A 82 0.51 -5.91 -5.86
N GLU A 83 -0.33 -4.97 -5.43
CA GLU A 83 -0.63 -3.75 -6.22
C GLU A 83 0.46 -2.67 -6.15
N TYR A 84 1.48 -2.81 -5.30
CA TYR A 84 2.49 -1.79 -5.09
C TYR A 84 3.16 -1.27 -6.38
N PRO A 85 3.59 -2.13 -7.34
CA PRO A 85 4.21 -1.66 -8.57
C PRO A 85 3.25 -0.86 -9.48
N ARG A 86 1.94 -1.01 -9.28
CA ARG A 86 0.90 -0.32 -10.06
C ARG A 86 0.44 0.97 -9.40
N THR A 87 0.35 0.99 -8.07
CA THR A 87 -0.17 2.13 -7.30
C THR A 87 0.90 3.18 -7.03
N VAL A 88 2.16 2.78 -6.88
CA VAL A 88 3.23 3.69 -6.45
C VAL A 88 4.09 4.11 -7.64
N ALA A 89 4.13 5.43 -7.88
CA ALA A 89 5.01 6.03 -8.87
C ALA A 89 6.48 5.70 -8.56
N GLY A 90 7.22 5.23 -9.58
CA GLY A 90 8.60 4.79 -9.43
C GLY A 90 8.78 3.37 -8.87
N GLY A 91 7.68 2.69 -8.48
CA GLY A 91 7.70 1.30 -8.00
C GLY A 91 8.68 1.08 -6.85
N TYR A 92 9.53 0.07 -6.95
CA TYR A 92 10.52 -0.27 -5.91
C TYR A 92 11.60 0.80 -5.69
N LYS A 93 11.72 1.81 -6.56
CA LYS A 93 12.63 2.96 -6.39
C LYS A 93 11.89 4.23 -5.95
N SER A 94 10.68 4.10 -5.43
CA SER A 94 9.90 5.24 -4.96
C SER A 94 10.62 5.94 -3.79
N LEU A 95 10.71 7.27 -3.86
CA LEU A 95 11.22 8.09 -2.75
C LEU A 95 10.32 8.01 -1.51
N THR A 96 9.06 7.61 -1.65
CA THR A 96 8.14 7.48 -0.51
C THR A 96 8.46 6.24 0.33
N TYR A 97 8.82 5.12 -0.31
CA TYR A 97 8.95 3.82 0.36
C TYR A 97 10.36 3.21 0.32
N SER A 98 11.26 3.77 -0.47
CA SER A 98 12.61 3.25 -0.67
C SER A 98 13.55 4.42 -0.88
N HIS A 99 13.89 5.07 0.24
CA HIS A 99 14.72 6.26 0.32
C HIS A 99 15.80 6.13 1.39
N LYS A 100 16.75 7.06 1.36
CA LYS A 100 17.80 7.23 2.38
C LYS A 100 17.68 8.57 3.13
N ILE A 101 16.48 9.14 3.15
CA ILE A 101 16.16 10.36 3.88
C ILE A 101 16.34 10.09 5.38
N ASP A 102 17.20 10.90 5.99
CA ASP A 102 17.39 10.98 7.43
C ASP A 102 16.48 12.09 8.00
N PRO A 103 15.55 11.81 8.92
CA PRO A 103 14.72 12.85 9.52
C PRO A 103 15.52 13.87 10.36
N GLU A 104 16.70 13.50 10.87
CA GLU A 104 17.47 14.34 11.79
C GLU A 104 18.35 15.36 11.06
N THR A 105 18.67 15.11 9.79
CA THR A 105 19.54 15.98 9.00
C THR A 105 18.69 16.94 8.14
N PRO A 106 18.89 18.27 8.20
CA PRO A 106 18.17 19.19 7.34
C PRO A 106 18.61 19.10 5.87
N TRP A 107 17.76 19.59 4.98
CA TRP A 107 18.00 19.61 3.55
C TRP A 107 18.99 20.73 3.21
N CYS A 108 19.80 20.53 2.18
CA CYS A 108 20.75 21.55 1.72
C CYS A 108 20.00 22.84 1.34
N PRO A 109 20.29 23.99 1.97
CA PRO A 109 19.59 25.24 1.69
C PRO A 109 19.65 25.67 0.22
N HIS A 110 20.78 25.41 -0.45
CA HIS A 110 20.95 25.72 -1.87
C HIS A 110 20.06 24.88 -2.76
N GLU A 111 19.91 23.57 -2.47
CA GLU A 111 19.02 22.71 -3.24
C GLU A 111 17.56 22.95 -2.90
N ALA A 112 17.25 23.26 -1.64
CA ALA A 112 15.91 23.66 -1.22
C ALA A 112 15.45 24.96 -1.91
N ALA A 113 16.39 25.87 -2.23
CA ALA A 113 16.13 27.07 -3.03
C ALA A 113 16.03 26.80 -4.55
N GLY A 114 16.16 25.55 -5.00
CA GLY A 114 16.11 25.17 -6.42
C GLY A 114 17.45 25.26 -7.16
N GLY A 115 18.55 25.51 -6.45
CA GLY A 115 19.90 25.46 -7.00
C GLY A 115 20.53 24.05 -6.95
N GLN A 116 21.76 23.93 -7.42
CA GLN A 116 22.58 22.72 -7.22
C GLN A 116 23.69 23.05 -6.21
N CYS A 117 23.87 22.21 -5.20
CA CYS A 117 25.02 22.36 -4.31
C CYS A 117 26.30 21.89 -5.02
N ASN A 118 27.35 22.71 -4.96
CA ASN A 118 28.67 22.40 -5.52
C ASN A 118 29.70 22.03 -4.44
N ASP A 119 29.34 22.19 -3.16
CA ASP A 119 30.23 21.88 -2.05
C ASP A 119 30.25 20.37 -1.79
N LYS A 120 31.44 19.78 -1.87
CA LYS A 120 31.66 18.35 -1.61
C LYS A 120 31.69 18.00 -0.13
N ALA A 121 31.87 18.99 0.75
CA ALA A 121 31.89 18.84 2.19
C ALA A 121 30.58 19.29 2.85
N CYS A 122 29.51 19.46 2.07
CA CYS A 122 28.20 19.83 2.59
C CYS A 122 27.68 18.72 3.52
N GLY A 123 27.40 19.09 4.78
CA GLY A 123 26.86 18.17 5.79
C GLY A 123 25.33 18.02 5.76
N SER A 124 24.65 18.70 4.83
CA SER A 124 23.19 18.63 4.69
C SER A 124 22.78 17.54 3.70
N GLN A 125 21.50 17.15 3.72
CA GLN A 125 20.99 16.18 2.77
C GLN A 125 20.74 16.77 1.38
N HIS A 126 21.09 16.01 0.34
CA HIS A 126 20.94 16.39 -1.06
C HIS A 126 19.88 15.54 -1.76
N PHE A 127 19.07 16.16 -2.62
CA PHE A 127 18.01 15.47 -3.36
C PHE A 127 18.56 14.35 -4.25
N ARG A 128 19.74 14.58 -4.82
CA ARG A 128 20.43 13.62 -5.69
C ARG A 128 20.82 12.33 -4.98
N SER A 129 21.09 12.38 -3.68
CA SER A 129 21.50 11.23 -2.86
C SER A 129 20.35 10.59 -2.08
N MET A 130 19.16 11.19 -2.06
CA MET A 130 17.99 10.62 -1.36
C MET A 130 17.48 9.32 -1.99
N GLY A 131 17.65 9.19 -3.31
CA GLY A 131 17.25 7.99 -4.05
C GLY A 131 18.06 6.76 -3.64
N ILE A 132 17.37 5.63 -3.50
CA ILE A 132 18.03 4.36 -3.20
C ILE A 132 18.81 3.85 -4.44
N THR A 133 20.02 3.35 -4.23
CA THR A 133 20.77 2.67 -5.30
C THR A 133 20.24 1.25 -5.50
N ASP A 134 20.56 0.63 -6.63
CA ASP A 134 20.13 -0.75 -6.91
C ASP A 134 20.62 -1.75 -5.87
N ASN A 135 21.87 -1.64 -5.43
CA ASN A 135 22.43 -2.53 -4.42
C ASN A 135 21.76 -2.34 -3.06
N ASP A 136 21.51 -1.08 -2.67
CA ASP A 136 20.85 -0.78 -1.40
C ASP A 136 19.40 -1.24 -1.41
N LEU A 137 18.71 -1.12 -2.55
CA LEU A 137 17.35 -1.63 -2.71
C LEU A 137 17.31 -3.15 -2.52
N LEU A 138 18.20 -3.88 -3.19
CA LEU A 138 18.27 -5.34 -3.06
C LEU A 138 18.64 -5.75 -1.63
N LYS A 139 19.57 -5.04 -0.99
CA LYS A 139 19.89 -5.25 0.43
C LYS A 139 18.66 -5.01 1.32
N ALA A 140 17.94 -3.91 1.11
CA ALA A 140 16.77 -3.58 1.91
C ALA A 140 15.64 -4.60 1.78
N LEU A 141 15.45 -5.17 0.58
CA LEU A 141 14.44 -6.19 0.34
C LEU A 141 14.81 -7.57 0.91
N THR A 142 16.11 -7.88 1.03
CA THR A 142 16.59 -9.21 1.43
C THR A 142 17.01 -9.31 2.89
N ALA A 143 17.55 -8.23 3.47
CA ALA A 143 18.21 -8.24 4.78
C ALA A 143 17.44 -7.48 5.87
N ASP A 144 16.85 -6.31 5.56
CA ASP A 144 16.33 -5.41 6.59
C ASP A 144 14.98 -5.86 7.19
N ARG A 145 14.20 -6.63 6.43
CA ARG A 145 12.82 -7.04 6.79
C ARG A 145 12.58 -8.53 6.52
N ILE A 146 13.40 -9.38 7.13
CA ILE A 146 13.26 -10.83 7.02
C ILE A 146 11.93 -11.26 7.65
N PRO A 147 11.07 -12.00 6.92
CA PRO A 147 9.78 -12.48 7.42
C PRO A 147 9.91 -13.70 8.37
N ALA A 148 11.00 -13.77 9.14
CA ALA A 148 11.33 -14.93 9.94
C ALA A 148 11.87 -14.48 11.30
N SER A 149 11.25 -14.97 12.37
CA SER A 149 11.74 -14.72 13.73
C SER A 149 12.77 -15.79 14.12
N THR A 150 12.50 -17.05 13.78
CA THR A 150 13.33 -18.21 14.18
C THR A 150 14.58 -18.40 13.32
N ALA A 151 15.58 -19.11 13.86
CA ALA A 151 16.84 -19.37 13.15
C ALA A 151 16.64 -20.30 11.94
N GLU A 152 15.74 -21.27 12.08
CA GLU A 152 15.39 -22.25 11.06
C GLU A 152 14.68 -21.60 9.88
N GLU A 153 13.71 -20.70 10.15
CA GLU A 153 13.03 -19.94 9.11
C GLU A 153 13.99 -18.97 8.41
N LYS A 154 14.92 -18.34 9.14
CA LYS A 154 15.99 -17.51 8.54
C LYS A 154 16.89 -18.33 7.62
N ALA A 155 17.18 -19.59 7.95
CA ALA A 155 17.94 -20.48 7.08
C ALA A 155 17.16 -20.86 5.81
N ARG A 156 15.86 -21.17 5.94
CA ARG A 156 14.96 -21.44 4.80
C ARG A 156 14.80 -20.23 3.88
N TRP A 157 14.72 -19.03 4.46
CA TRP A 157 14.69 -17.77 3.72
C TRP A 157 15.96 -17.59 2.89
N LYS A 158 17.14 -17.79 3.49
CA LYS A 158 18.43 -17.67 2.79
C LYS A 158 18.59 -18.70 1.67
N SER A 159 18.18 -19.96 1.90
CA SER A 159 18.25 -20.99 0.86
C SER A 159 17.28 -20.68 -0.29
N GLY A 160 16.06 -20.24 0.02
CA GLY A 160 15.07 -19.82 -0.97
C GLY A 160 15.51 -18.61 -1.80
N LEU A 161 16.07 -17.57 -1.17
CA LEU A 161 16.66 -16.43 -1.89
C LEU A 161 17.77 -16.87 -2.84
N THR A 162 18.64 -17.79 -2.40
CA THR A 162 19.71 -18.31 -3.26
C THR A 162 19.15 -19.04 -4.48
N ALA A 163 18.08 -19.82 -4.31
CA ALA A 163 17.38 -20.47 -5.42
C ALA A 163 16.75 -19.45 -6.38
N VAL A 164 16.11 -18.39 -5.87
CA VAL A 164 15.56 -17.29 -6.68
C VAL A 164 16.65 -16.61 -7.51
N PHE A 165 17.82 -16.31 -6.93
CA PHE A 165 18.93 -15.72 -7.68
C PHE A 165 19.50 -16.66 -8.74
N GLN A 166 19.58 -17.97 -8.47
CA GLN A 166 20.00 -18.96 -9.46
C GLN A 166 19.02 -19.02 -10.64
N GLU A 167 17.72 -18.98 -10.37
CA GLU A 167 16.70 -18.98 -11.42
C GLU A 167 16.76 -17.70 -12.27
N LEU A 168 16.92 -16.53 -11.64
CA LEU A 168 17.09 -15.26 -12.36
C LEU A 168 18.36 -15.26 -13.22
N ARG A 169 19.44 -15.90 -12.75
CA ARG A 169 20.67 -16.09 -13.54
C ARG A 169 20.43 -17.00 -14.73
N ARG A 170 19.67 -18.09 -14.58
CA ARG A 170 19.31 -19.01 -15.67
C ARG A 170 18.47 -18.32 -16.75
N GLN A 171 17.59 -17.41 -16.35
CA GLN A 171 16.76 -16.60 -17.25
C GLN A 171 17.49 -15.39 -17.86
N GLY A 172 18.70 -15.07 -17.40
CA GLY A 172 19.47 -13.91 -17.89
C GLY A 172 18.96 -12.54 -17.42
N LEU A 173 18.05 -12.51 -16.45
CA LEU A 173 17.42 -11.29 -15.92
C LEU A 173 18.15 -10.71 -14.69
N ASN A 174 19.42 -11.07 -14.51
CA ASN A 174 20.22 -10.71 -13.34
C ASN A 174 20.81 -9.28 -13.39
N LYS A 175 20.50 -8.49 -14.43
CA LYS A 175 21.01 -7.12 -14.61
C LYS A 175 20.03 -6.07 -14.09
N ASP A 176 18.73 -6.32 -14.22
CA ASP A 176 17.70 -5.34 -13.88
C ASP A 176 17.24 -5.48 -12.43
N ALA A 177 17.71 -4.58 -11.57
CA ALA A 177 17.37 -4.59 -10.15
C ALA A 177 15.86 -4.52 -9.88
N ARG A 178 15.08 -3.86 -10.74
CA ARG A 178 13.61 -3.80 -10.63
C ARG A 178 12.97 -5.17 -10.78
N VAL A 179 13.46 -5.99 -11.73
CA VAL A 179 12.95 -7.35 -11.99
C VAL A 179 13.34 -8.27 -10.83
N ILE A 180 14.59 -8.17 -10.38
CA ILE A 180 15.08 -8.91 -9.22
C ILE A 180 14.24 -8.56 -7.97
N ALA A 181 14.00 -7.27 -7.72
CA ALA A 181 13.17 -6.80 -6.62
C ALA A 181 11.75 -7.37 -6.69
N ALA A 182 11.11 -7.33 -7.87
CA ALA A 182 9.78 -7.91 -8.07
C ALA A 182 9.74 -9.40 -7.70
N ARG A 183 10.74 -10.17 -8.16
CA ARG A 183 10.81 -11.61 -7.89
C ARG A 183 11.08 -11.91 -6.42
N ILE A 184 11.94 -11.14 -5.74
CA ILE A 184 12.17 -11.27 -4.29
C ILE A 184 10.89 -11.00 -3.51
N VAL A 185 10.15 -9.97 -3.89
CA VAL A 185 8.89 -9.59 -3.24
C VAL A 185 7.81 -10.66 -3.44
N GLU A 186 7.73 -11.24 -4.65
CA GLU A 186 6.87 -12.40 -4.92
C GLU A 186 7.23 -13.60 -4.05
N PHE A 187 8.52 -13.96 -3.99
CA PHE A 187 9.00 -15.03 -3.12
C PHE A 187 8.67 -14.76 -1.63
N ARG A 188 8.79 -13.50 -1.17
CA ARG A 188 8.39 -13.13 0.20
C ARG A 188 6.92 -13.37 0.46
N ARG A 189 6.05 -13.05 -0.50
CA ARG A 189 4.60 -13.28 -0.39
C ARG A 189 4.27 -14.77 -0.31
N GLU A 190 4.93 -15.58 -1.11
CA GLU A 190 4.82 -17.05 -1.07
C GLU A 190 5.31 -17.60 0.29
N PHE A 191 6.42 -17.08 0.81
CA PHE A 191 7.01 -17.51 2.08
C PHE A 191 6.14 -17.17 3.29
N VAL A 192 5.59 -15.95 3.36
CA VAL A 192 4.75 -15.50 4.50
C VAL A 192 3.37 -16.14 4.49
N GLY A 193 2.87 -16.58 3.34
CA GLY A 193 1.55 -17.21 3.24
C GLY A 193 0.41 -16.22 3.57
N GLY A 194 0.18 -15.27 2.68
CA GLY A 194 -0.95 -14.35 2.80
C GLY A 194 -0.88 -13.24 1.77
N GLY A 195 -1.26 -13.53 0.52
CA GLY A 195 -0.92 -12.77 -0.69
C GLY A 195 -1.08 -11.24 -0.68
N SER A 196 -1.84 -10.65 0.26
CA SER A 196 -2.01 -9.19 0.44
C SER A 196 -1.51 -8.64 1.79
N ARG A 197 -0.95 -9.47 2.68
CA ARG A 197 -0.42 -9.03 3.99
C ARG A 197 0.82 -8.16 3.77
N ALA A 198 0.66 -6.84 3.93
CA ALA A 198 1.75 -5.88 3.85
C ALA A 198 2.56 -5.84 5.15
N VAL A 199 1.87 -5.76 6.29
CA VAL A 199 2.49 -5.67 7.63
C VAL A 199 2.28 -6.98 8.37
N ASP A 200 3.32 -7.51 8.98
CA ASP A 200 3.20 -8.62 9.91
C ASP A 200 3.00 -8.06 11.31
N LEU A 201 1.73 -8.05 11.76
CA LEU A 201 1.33 -7.48 13.05
C LEU A 201 1.60 -8.42 14.22
N ASP A 202 2.02 -9.65 13.94
CA ASP A 202 2.32 -10.68 14.95
C ASP A 202 3.76 -10.58 15.49
N LEU A 203 4.60 -9.71 14.92
CA LEU A 203 5.91 -9.34 15.46
C LEU A 203 5.73 -8.28 16.56
N GLY A 204 5.06 -8.70 17.63
CA GLY A 204 4.95 -7.95 18.87
C GLY A 204 6.30 -7.90 19.59
N VAL A 205 6.84 -6.68 19.67
CA VAL A 205 7.51 -6.06 20.83
C VAL A 205 7.87 -7.03 21.97
N GLU A 206 9.16 -7.31 22.13
CA GLU A 206 9.77 -7.48 23.46
C GLU A 206 10.37 -6.14 23.90
#